data_AF-A0A5D2WDM7-F1
#
_entry.id   AF-A0A5D2WDM7-F1
#
_cell.length_a   1.000
_cell.length_b   1.000
_cell.length_c   1.000
_cell.angle_alpha   90.00
_cell.angle_beta   90.00
_cell.angle_gamma   90.00
#
_symmetry.space_group_name_H-M   'P 1'
#
loop_
_entity.id
_entity.type
_entity.pdbx_description
1 polymer ?
#
loop_
_entity_poly.entity_id
_entity_poly.type
_entity_poly.pdbx_seq_one_letter_code
_entity_poly.pdbx_strand_id
1 'polypeptide(L)'
;MQTTNCCKGGILSSMIQDPSKFGAVFQMSTSAATNESGFHMPENFTIGVPGYTCAKPVQVAPSKYSSDGGRRWTQALGSWNVTCMYSQFLASTSPKCCVSLSAFYNSTIVPCPKCSCSCQGLPGAKCVKFGETPSLLRQIKDLNRESPSFVRCSQHMCPIRVHWHVKQSYTHYWRVKITVNNLNILKNYSQWNLVALHPNLKSLIQVFSFNYEPLNQYGQINDTGMFWGIEYYNDMLLQEGESGNVQTEMLLLKDPDMFTFREGWGFPRRILFNGDECVMPPPDQYPRLPNTAQLGAQLSFSTILFLLWLLILCAE
;
A
#
# COMPACT_ATOMS: atom_id res chain seq x y z
N MET A 1 -3.73 -36.75 -1.98
CA MET A 1 -3.63 -36.68 -0.51
C MET A 1 -4.02 -35.28 -0.09
N GLN A 2 -4.92 -35.14 0.88
CA GLN A 2 -5.36 -33.83 1.38
C GLN A 2 -4.79 -33.65 2.78
N THR A 3 -3.92 -32.66 2.96
CA THR A 3 -3.34 -32.31 4.26
C THR A 3 -4.18 -31.21 4.91
N THR A 4 -4.25 -31.21 6.25
CA THR A 4 -4.93 -30.15 7.00
C THR A 4 -4.25 -28.81 6.73
N ASN A 5 -5.04 -27.74 6.58
CA ASN A 5 -4.53 -26.41 6.19
C ASN A 5 -3.79 -26.36 4.85
N CYS A 6 -4.08 -27.26 3.89
CA CYS A 6 -3.48 -27.15 2.56
C CYS A 6 -3.99 -25.94 1.78
N CYS A 7 -3.06 -25.39 1.00
CA CYS A 7 -3.31 -24.72 -0.27
C CYS A 7 -3.98 -23.33 -0.21
N LYS A 8 -4.85 -23.05 0.77
CA LYS A 8 -5.48 -21.74 1.08
C LYS A 8 -5.92 -20.91 -0.15
N GLY A 9 -6.35 -21.58 -1.23
CA GLY A 9 -6.74 -20.91 -2.48
C GLY A 9 -5.60 -20.14 -3.18
N GLY A 10 -4.33 -20.42 -2.85
CA GLY A 10 -3.16 -19.75 -3.43
C GLY A 10 -2.85 -18.38 -2.83
N ILE A 11 -3.58 -17.93 -1.81
CA ILE A 11 -3.38 -16.63 -1.15
C ILE A 11 -3.18 -16.87 0.35
N LEU A 12 -2.11 -16.31 0.88
CA LEU A 12 -1.86 -16.25 2.32
C LEU A 12 -2.19 -14.85 2.83
N SER A 13 -2.96 -14.79 3.91
CA SER A 13 -3.23 -13.53 4.60
C SER A 13 -2.05 -13.12 5.47
N SER A 14 -1.96 -11.85 5.86
CA SER A 14 -1.05 -11.49 6.94
C SER A 14 -1.55 -12.07 8.27
N MET A 15 -0.63 -12.34 9.21
CA MET A 15 -0.98 -12.77 10.57
C MET A 15 -1.90 -11.78 11.29
N ILE A 16 -1.87 -10.50 10.88
CA ILE A 16 -2.68 -9.41 11.43
C ILE A 16 -4.10 -9.44 10.86
N GLN A 17 -4.23 -9.55 9.54
CA GLN A 17 -5.54 -9.53 8.88
C GLN A 17 -6.35 -10.80 9.15
N ASP A 18 -5.72 -11.98 9.07
CA ASP A 18 -6.39 -13.27 9.33
C ASP A 18 -5.39 -14.33 9.84
N PRO A 19 -5.29 -14.52 11.17
CA PRO A 19 -4.44 -15.55 11.78
C PRO A 19 -4.80 -17.00 11.41
N SER A 20 -5.93 -17.26 10.76
CA SER A 20 -6.30 -18.62 10.32
C SER A 20 -5.78 -18.96 8.91
N LYS A 21 -5.33 -17.95 8.14
CA LYS A 21 -4.94 -18.08 6.73
C LYS A 21 -3.50 -17.63 6.43
N PHE A 22 -2.67 -17.35 7.44
CA PHE A 22 -1.27 -16.91 7.24
C PHE A 22 -0.30 -18.03 6.82
N GLY A 23 -0.71 -19.29 6.96
CA GLY A 23 0.13 -20.45 6.65
C GLY A 23 -0.60 -21.49 5.82
N ALA A 24 0.16 -22.20 5.00
CA ALA A 24 -0.29 -23.37 4.25
C ALA A 24 0.66 -24.54 4.47
N VAL A 25 0.12 -25.76 4.48
CA VAL A 25 0.88 -26.99 4.65
C VAL A 25 0.69 -27.88 3.43
N PHE A 26 1.76 -28.47 2.92
CA PHE A 26 1.72 -29.36 1.77
C PHE A 26 2.38 -30.68 2.12
N GLN A 27 1.81 -31.78 1.63
CA GLN A 27 2.43 -33.10 1.73
C GLN A 27 2.82 -33.54 0.33
N MET A 28 4.11 -33.83 0.15
CA MET A 28 4.67 -34.30 -1.10
C MET A 28 5.31 -35.67 -0.88
N SER A 29 4.95 -36.63 -1.72
CA SER A 29 5.62 -37.92 -1.78
C SER A 29 6.66 -37.85 -2.89
N THR A 30 7.94 -37.95 -2.54
CA THR A 30 9.02 -38.04 -3.51
C THR A 30 9.48 -39.50 -3.60
N SER A 31 9.65 -40.00 -4.82
CA SER A 31 10.34 -41.28 -5.05
C SER A 31 11.82 -40.99 -5.21
N ALA A 32 12.67 -41.65 -4.43
CA ALA A 32 14.12 -41.55 -4.59
C ALA A 32 14.53 -42.06 -5.98
N ALA A 33 15.33 -41.28 -6.69
CA ALA A 33 15.94 -41.70 -7.97
C ALA A 33 17.26 -42.45 -7.75
N THR A 34 17.77 -42.52 -6.52
CA THR A 34 19.10 -43.05 -6.21
C THR A 34 19.04 -44.20 -5.20
N ASN A 35 19.88 -45.20 -5.43
CA ASN A 35 20.06 -46.41 -4.59
C ASN A 35 20.90 -46.15 -3.32
N GLU A 36 21.07 -44.88 -2.91
CA GLU A 36 21.90 -44.52 -1.76
C GLU A 36 21.07 -44.51 -0.48
N SER A 37 21.52 -45.28 0.52
CA SER A 37 20.87 -45.43 1.82
C SER A 37 21.13 -44.20 2.71
N GLY A 38 20.44 -43.09 2.45
CA GLY A 38 20.56 -41.87 3.26
C GLY A 38 19.42 -40.88 3.02
N PHE A 39 18.85 -40.34 4.11
CA PHE A 39 17.92 -39.22 4.02
C PHE A 39 18.73 -37.92 3.87
N HIS A 40 18.91 -37.47 2.64
CA HIS A 40 19.56 -36.19 2.35
C HIS A 40 18.50 -35.10 2.15
N MET A 41 18.63 -34.01 2.89
CA MET A 41 17.74 -32.84 2.72
C MET A 41 17.99 -32.21 1.35
N PRO A 42 16.95 -31.95 0.53
CA PRO A 42 17.11 -31.23 -0.72
C PRO A 42 17.74 -29.85 -0.51
N GLU A 43 18.42 -29.33 -1.53
CA GLU A 43 18.94 -27.96 -1.55
C GLU A 43 18.19 -27.11 -2.58
N ASN A 44 18.46 -25.80 -2.61
CA ASN A 44 17.93 -24.86 -3.61
C ASN A 44 16.40 -24.72 -3.62
N PHE A 45 15.81 -24.50 -2.45
CA PHE A 45 14.39 -24.20 -2.33
C PHE A 45 14.00 -22.92 -3.06
N THR A 46 12.85 -22.95 -3.74
CA THR A 46 12.22 -21.77 -4.33
C THR A 46 10.71 -21.86 -4.11
N ILE A 47 10.05 -20.72 -3.90
CA ILE A 47 8.58 -20.67 -3.77
C ILE A 47 7.90 -20.67 -5.16
N GLY A 48 8.68 -20.54 -6.24
CA GLY A 48 8.16 -20.51 -7.61
C GLY A 48 7.42 -19.21 -7.97
N VAL A 49 7.53 -18.17 -7.13
CA VAL A 49 6.99 -16.83 -7.39
C VAL A 49 8.12 -15.80 -7.41
N PRO A 50 8.02 -14.74 -8.23
CA PRO A 50 9.00 -13.66 -8.26
C PRO A 50 9.18 -12.99 -6.90
N GLY A 51 10.39 -12.49 -6.64
CA GLY A 51 10.69 -11.69 -5.45
C GLY A 51 11.18 -12.45 -4.23
N TYR A 52 11.04 -13.78 -4.18
CA TYR A 52 11.47 -14.57 -3.03
C TYR A 52 12.82 -15.24 -3.26
N THR A 53 13.72 -15.09 -2.31
CA THR A 53 15.00 -15.82 -2.24
C THR A 53 15.04 -16.65 -0.96
N CYS A 54 15.27 -17.95 -1.06
CA CYS A 54 15.30 -18.85 0.08
C CYS A 54 16.74 -19.14 0.51
N ALA A 55 16.96 -19.12 1.83
CA ALA A 55 18.22 -19.52 2.44
C ALA A 55 18.40 -21.04 2.42
N LYS A 56 19.64 -21.50 2.72
CA LYS A 56 19.92 -22.92 2.91
C LYS A 56 19.10 -23.49 4.09
N PRO A 57 18.61 -24.74 3.99
CA PRO A 57 17.88 -25.36 5.09
C PRO A 57 18.73 -25.52 6.34
N VAL A 58 18.16 -25.18 7.49
CA VAL A 58 18.79 -25.37 8.80
C VAL A 58 18.08 -26.50 9.52
N GLN A 59 18.83 -27.52 9.96
CA GLN A 59 18.27 -28.62 10.72
C GLN A 59 17.76 -28.11 12.08
N VAL A 60 16.54 -28.52 12.44
CA VAL A 60 15.89 -28.17 13.70
C VAL A 60 15.44 -29.45 14.42
N ALA A 61 14.99 -29.29 15.67
CA ALA A 61 14.44 -30.40 16.44
C ALA A 61 13.30 -31.10 15.67
N PRO A 62 13.24 -32.45 15.64
CA PRO A 62 12.24 -33.16 14.88
C PRO A 62 10.80 -32.79 15.29
N SER A 63 10.01 -32.37 14.31
CA SER A 63 8.61 -32.02 14.51
C SER A 63 7.76 -33.25 14.87
N LYS A 64 6.72 -33.01 15.67
CA LYS A 64 5.72 -34.02 16.04
C LYS A 64 4.37 -33.58 15.49
N TYR A 65 3.68 -34.49 14.83
CA TYR A 65 2.34 -34.24 14.31
C TYR A 65 1.38 -35.34 14.75
N SER A 66 0.14 -34.95 14.94
CA SER A 66 -0.94 -35.86 15.28
C SER A 66 -1.27 -36.73 14.07
N SER A 67 -1.41 -38.02 14.33
CA SER A 67 -1.86 -39.05 13.40
C SER A 67 -3.11 -39.72 14.00
N ASP A 68 -3.99 -40.25 13.14
CA ASP A 68 -5.21 -40.93 13.57
C ASP A 68 -6.11 -40.06 14.47
N GLY A 69 -6.38 -38.82 14.02
CA GLY A 69 -7.36 -37.93 14.66
C GLY A 69 -7.04 -37.48 16.09
N GLY A 70 -5.77 -37.48 16.52
CA GLY A 70 -5.37 -37.07 17.88
C GLY A 70 -4.88 -38.20 18.77
N ARG A 71 -5.10 -39.46 18.38
CA ARG A 71 -4.83 -40.62 19.25
C ARG A 71 -3.36 -41.02 19.30
N ARG A 72 -2.61 -40.74 18.23
CA ARG A 72 -1.18 -41.10 18.13
C ARG A 72 -0.38 -39.89 17.66
N TRP A 73 0.81 -39.71 18.22
CA TRP A 73 1.76 -38.72 17.76
C TRP A 73 2.85 -39.42 16.96
N THR A 74 3.09 -38.95 15.74
CA THR A 74 4.20 -39.40 14.91
C THR A 74 5.28 -38.33 14.95
N GLN A 75 6.53 -38.74 15.16
CA GLN A 75 7.68 -37.86 15.12
C GLN A 75 8.37 -38.01 13.76
N ALA A 76 8.73 -36.89 13.13
CA ALA A 76 9.52 -36.91 11.92
C ALA A 76 10.94 -37.45 12.21
N LEU A 77 11.56 -38.12 11.23
CA LEU A 77 12.96 -38.56 11.35
C LEU A 77 13.94 -37.37 11.37
N GLY A 78 13.58 -36.28 10.68
CA GLY A 78 14.29 -35.02 10.69
C GLY A 78 13.36 -33.87 10.34
N SER A 79 13.73 -32.66 10.71
CA SER A 79 13.00 -31.45 10.36
C SER A 79 13.99 -30.33 10.05
N TRP A 80 13.63 -29.51 9.07
CA TRP A 80 14.46 -28.40 8.61
C TRP A 80 13.60 -27.15 8.49
N ASN A 81 14.18 -26.02 8.86
CA ASN A 81 13.60 -24.71 8.63
C ASN A 81 14.25 -24.08 7.40
N VAL A 82 13.42 -23.59 6.48
CA VAL A 82 13.85 -22.83 5.30
C VAL A 82 13.21 -21.46 5.39
N THR A 83 14.03 -20.42 5.48
CA THR A 83 13.54 -19.03 5.49
C THR A 83 13.68 -18.45 4.09
N CYS A 84 12.57 -17.95 3.54
CA CYS A 84 12.56 -17.22 2.28
C CYS A 84 12.25 -15.75 2.54
N MET A 85 13.07 -14.87 1.99
CA MET A 85 12.93 -13.42 2.13
C MET A 85 12.38 -12.83 0.84
N TYR A 86 11.44 -11.89 0.99
CA TYR A 86 10.89 -11.13 -0.12
C TYR A 86 11.72 -9.88 -0.40
N SER A 87 12.00 -9.61 -1.68
CA SER A 87 12.64 -8.40 -2.17
C SER A 87 11.81 -7.81 -3.29
N GLN A 88 11.35 -6.58 -3.10
CA GLN A 88 10.55 -5.85 -4.10
C GLN A 88 11.31 -5.69 -5.42
N PHE A 89 12.62 -5.43 -5.36
CA PHE A 89 13.47 -5.29 -6.54
C PHE A 89 13.55 -6.58 -7.38
N LEU A 90 13.51 -7.73 -6.72
CA LEU A 90 13.47 -9.04 -7.39
C LEU A 90 12.06 -9.41 -7.86
N ALA A 91 11.02 -8.85 -7.24
CA ALA A 91 9.63 -9.15 -7.54
C ALA A 91 9.16 -8.42 -8.80
N SER A 92 9.52 -7.15 -8.94
CA SER A 92 9.16 -6.33 -10.08
C SER A 92 10.14 -5.17 -10.22
N THR A 93 10.58 -4.92 -11.46
CA THR A 93 11.41 -3.76 -11.78
C THR A 93 10.61 -2.46 -11.82
N SER A 94 9.27 -2.55 -11.96
CA SER A 94 8.37 -1.40 -12.01
C SER A 94 7.45 -1.36 -10.78
N PRO A 95 7.26 -0.20 -10.14
CA PRO A 95 6.26 -0.01 -9.11
C PRO A 95 4.85 -0.38 -9.61
N LYS A 96 3.95 -0.76 -8.70
CA LYS A 96 2.55 -1.09 -9.02
C LYS A 96 1.55 -0.06 -8.51
N CYS A 97 2.00 0.95 -7.78
CA CYS A 97 1.14 2.01 -7.26
C CYS A 97 1.84 3.36 -7.19
N CYS A 98 1.04 4.42 -7.17
CA CYS A 98 1.50 5.79 -6.98
C CYS A 98 0.59 6.54 -6.00
N VAL A 99 1.10 7.65 -5.48
CA VAL A 99 0.39 8.46 -4.49
C VAL A 99 0.08 9.85 -5.05
N SER A 100 -1.12 10.35 -4.78
CA SER A 100 -1.50 11.73 -5.01
C SER A 100 -1.92 12.40 -3.69
N LEU A 101 -1.61 13.68 -3.54
CA LEU A 101 -1.75 14.40 -2.27
C LEU A 101 -2.62 15.64 -2.43
N SER A 102 -3.43 15.94 -1.44
CA SER A 102 -4.19 17.18 -1.39
C SER A 102 -4.44 17.62 0.06
N ALA A 103 -4.79 18.89 0.26
CA ALA A 103 -5.10 19.42 1.59
C ALA A 103 -6.16 20.51 1.51
N PHE A 104 -6.95 20.68 2.58
CA PHE A 104 -7.97 21.73 2.66
C PHE A 104 -7.43 23.15 2.54
N TYR A 105 -6.15 23.37 2.87
CA TYR A 105 -5.48 24.66 2.81
C TYR A 105 -4.77 24.92 1.47
N ASN A 106 -4.94 24.04 0.48
CA ASN A 106 -4.33 24.19 -0.84
C ASN A 106 -5.32 23.75 -1.93
N SER A 107 -5.58 24.63 -2.90
CA SER A 107 -6.55 24.39 -3.97
C SER A 107 -6.07 23.38 -5.02
N THR A 108 -4.76 23.11 -5.08
CA THR A 108 -4.16 22.23 -6.08
C THR A 108 -3.94 20.83 -5.53
N ILE A 109 -4.31 19.82 -6.33
CA ILE A 109 -3.99 18.42 -6.05
C ILE A 109 -2.63 18.11 -6.65
N VAL A 110 -1.72 17.58 -5.83
CA VAL A 110 -0.46 17.02 -6.31
C VAL A 110 -0.74 15.65 -6.90
N PRO A 111 -0.61 15.48 -8.23
CA PRO A 111 -0.93 14.22 -8.88
C PRO A 111 0.14 13.17 -8.59
N CYS A 112 -0.14 11.93 -8.97
CA CYS A 112 0.90 10.91 -9.06
C CYS A 112 2.02 11.39 -10.00
N PRO A 113 3.30 11.13 -9.68
CA PRO A 113 4.41 11.45 -10.56
C PRO A 113 4.25 10.81 -11.94
N LYS A 114 4.64 11.55 -12.97
CA LYS A 114 4.64 11.04 -14.35
C LYS A 114 5.55 9.82 -14.43
N CYS A 115 5.13 8.82 -15.21
CA CYS A 115 5.84 7.57 -15.39
C CYS A 115 6.12 6.76 -14.10
N SER A 116 5.30 6.87 -13.06
CA SER A 116 5.50 6.14 -11.80
C SER A 116 5.63 4.62 -11.99
N CYS A 117 4.74 4.01 -12.79
CA CYS A 117 4.76 2.56 -13.02
C CYS A 117 5.23 2.19 -14.44
N SER A 118 5.03 3.07 -15.42
CA SER A 118 5.54 2.91 -16.78
C SER A 118 5.47 4.22 -17.57
N CYS A 119 6.35 4.42 -18.55
CA CYS A 119 6.24 5.53 -19.51
C CYS A 119 5.65 5.05 -20.83
N GLN A 120 4.71 5.82 -21.39
CA GLN A 120 4.26 5.62 -22.77
C GLN A 120 5.44 5.67 -23.74
N GLY A 121 5.49 4.74 -24.71
CA GLY A 121 6.55 4.67 -25.71
C GLY A 121 7.72 3.74 -25.36
N LEU A 122 7.80 3.23 -24.13
CA LEU A 122 8.78 2.19 -23.77
C LEU A 122 8.29 0.78 -24.14
N PRO A 123 9.20 -0.15 -24.49
CA PRO A 123 8.85 -1.54 -24.73
C PRO A 123 8.23 -2.16 -23.45
N GLY A 124 7.00 -2.68 -23.58
CA GLY A 124 6.23 -3.24 -22.46
C GLY A 124 5.17 -2.29 -21.87
N ALA A 125 5.22 -0.99 -22.16
CA ALA A 125 4.26 0.01 -21.71
C ALA A 125 2.99 0.03 -22.59
N LYS A 126 2.17 -1.02 -22.49
CA LYS A 126 0.87 -1.08 -23.18
C LYS A 126 -0.24 -0.62 -22.23
N CYS A 127 -1.07 0.31 -22.71
CA CYS A 127 -2.30 0.72 -22.05
C CYS A 127 -3.44 0.74 -23.05
N VAL A 128 -4.66 0.76 -22.53
CA VAL A 128 -5.88 0.85 -23.34
C VAL A 128 -6.29 2.32 -23.44
N LYS A 129 -6.51 2.86 -24.63
CA LYS A 129 -6.98 4.25 -24.76
C LYS A 129 -8.46 4.34 -24.37
N PHE A 130 -8.92 5.55 -24.04
CA PHE A 130 -10.35 5.77 -23.78
C PHE A 130 -11.17 5.47 -25.05
N GLY A 131 -12.27 4.73 -24.90
CA GLY A 131 -13.13 4.32 -26.02
C GLY A 131 -12.69 3.03 -26.72
N GLU A 132 -11.46 2.55 -26.51
CA GLU A 132 -11.04 1.24 -27.03
C GLU A 132 -11.51 0.12 -26.08
N THR A 133 -12.05 -0.96 -26.64
CA THR A 133 -12.33 -2.18 -25.89
C THR A 133 -11.05 -3.02 -25.80
N PRO A 134 -10.65 -3.48 -24.60
CA PRO A 134 -9.53 -4.39 -24.47
C PRO A 134 -9.79 -5.64 -25.33
N SER A 135 -8.87 -6.03 -26.20
CA SER A 135 -8.98 -7.29 -26.94
C SER A 135 -8.78 -8.48 -25.99
N LEU A 136 -9.86 -8.86 -25.31
CA LEU A 136 -9.92 -9.81 -24.19
C LEU A 136 -9.28 -11.18 -24.46
N LEU A 137 -9.19 -11.60 -25.73
CA LEU A 137 -8.99 -13.01 -26.11
C LEU A 137 -7.54 -13.43 -26.42
N ARG A 138 -6.59 -12.51 -26.60
CA ARG A 138 -5.24 -12.88 -27.06
C ARG A 138 -4.18 -13.06 -25.97
N GLN A 139 -4.40 -12.53 -24.75
CA GLN A 139 -3.33 -12.42 -23.74
C GLN A 139 -3.53 -13.25 -22.45
N ILE A 140 -4.68 -13.91 -22.27
CA ILE A 140 -4.94 -14.81 -21.12
C ILE A 140 -4.22 -16.18 -21.30
N LYS A 141 -3.51 -16.41 -22.42
CA LYS A 141 -2.95 -17.73 -22.77
C LYS A 141 -1.79 -18.23 -21.89
N ASP A 142 -1.15 -17.37 -21.08
CA ASP A 142 -0.06 -17.79 -20.19
C ASP A 142 -0.48 -17.68 -18.71
N LEU A 143 -1.16 -18.71 -18.18
CA LEU A 143 -1.51 -18.80 -16.74
C LEU A 143 -0.30 -18.75 -15.79
N ASN A 144 0.92 -18.97 -16.30
CA ASN A 144 2.15 -19.02 -15.52
C ASN A 144 2.92 -17.68 -15.46
N ARG A 145 2.43 -16.61 -16.11
CA ARG A 145 3.03 -15.27 -16.04
C ARG A 145 2.07 -14.32 -15.36
N GLU A 146 2.60 -13.47 -14.48
CA GLU A 146 1.84 -12.39 -13.85
C GLU A 146 1.20 -11.56 -14.97
N SER A 147 -0.14 -11.60 -15.08
CA SER A 147 -0.85 -10.90 -16.14
C SER A 147 -0.44 -9.42 -16.13
N PRO A 148 -0.04 -8.85 -17.29
CA PRO A 148 0.35 -7.45 -17.33
C PRO A 148 -0.79 -6.59 -16.79
N SER A 149 -0.46 -5.56 -16.02
CA SER A 149 -1.48 -4.66 -15.47
C SER A 149 -2.13 -3.87 -16.61
N PHE A 150 -3.38 -4.22 -16.95
CA PHE A 150 -4.15 -3.52 -17.97
C PHE A 150 -4.75 -2.25 -17.38
N VAL A 151 -4.19 -1.10 -17.75
CA VAL A 151 -4.64 0.21 -17.27
C VAL A 151 -5.09 1.07 -18.44
N ARG A 152 -5.98 2.04 -18.17
CA ARG A 152 -6.23 3.13 -19.12
C ARG A 152 -4.98 4.01 -19.21
N CYS A 153 -4.73 4.51 -20.42
CA CYS A 153 -3.58 5.38 -20.65
C CYS A 153 -3.69 6.64 -19.78
N SER A 154 -2.73 6.80 -18.88
CA SER A 154 -2.58 7.95 -17.99
C SER A 154 -1.12 8.41 -17.97
N GLN A 155 -0.84 9.53 -17.31
CA GLN A 155 0.53 10.04 -17.22
C GLN A 155 1.43 9.18 -16.31
N HIS A 156 0.86 8.46 -15.34
CA HIS A 156 1.61 7.68 -14.35
C HIS A 156 1.58 6.16 -14.60
N MET A 157 0.60 5.67 -15.37
CA MET A 157 0.46 4.27 -15.81
C MET A 157 0.37 3.23 -14.68
N CYS A 158 -0.06 3.65 -13.49
CA CYS A 158 -0.17 2.75 -12.33
C CYS A 158 -1.55 2.12 -12.24
N PRO A 159 -1.65 0.81 -11.94
CA PRO A 159 -2.93 0.15 -11.71
C PRO A 159 -3.58 0.55 -10.39
N ILE A 160 -2.80 1.00 -9.40
CA ILE A 160 -3.34 1.50 -8.14
C ILE A 160 -2.91 2.95 -7.93
N ARG A 161 -3.85 3.78 -7.49
CA ARG A 161 -3.58 5.15 -7.02
C ARG A 161 -4.11 5.30 -5.61
N VAL A 162 -3.24 5.65 -4.67
CA VAL A 162 -3.62 6.01 -3.31
C VAL A 162 -3.66 7.53 -3.21
N HIS A 163 -4.84 8.08 -2.91
CA HIS A 163 -5.01 9.50 -2.67
C HIS A 163 -5.05 9.78 -1.17
N TRP A 164 -4.13 10.64 -0.69
CA TRP A 164 -4.11 11.11 0.69
C TRP A 164 -4.56 12.57 0.75
N HIS A 165 -5.66 12.81 1.46
CA HIS A 165 -6.26 14.12 1.57
C HIS A 165 -6.31 14.57 3.04
N VAL A 166 -5.62 15.66 3.36
CA VAL A 166 -5.78 16.35 4.65
C VAL A 166 -7.08 17.14 4.60
N LYS A 167 -8.14 16.59 5.19
CA LYS A 167 -9.52 17.06 5.01
C LYS A 167 -9.86 18.25 5.89
N GLN A 168 -9.46 18.22 7.16
CA GLN A 168 -9.80 19.27 8.11
C GLN A 168 -8.87 19.26 9.32
N SER A 169 -8.70 20.43 9.94
CA SER A 169 -7.97 20.63 11.18
C SER A 169 -8.89 21.28 12.21
N TYR A 170 -9.09 20.62 13.36
CA TYR A 170 -9.88 21.13 14.49
C TYR A 170 -8.95 21.62 15.60
N THR A 171 -9.46 21.94 16.79
CA THR A 171 -8.63 22.38 17.91
C THR A 171 -7.64 21.29 18.36
N HIS A 172 -8.15 20.10 18.71
CA HIS A 172 -7.34 19.01 19.28
C HIS A 172 -7.01 17.89 18.30
N TYR A 173 -7.74 17.78 17.19
CA TYR A 173 -7.63 16.69 16.25
C TYR A 173 -7.58 17.20 14.81
N TRP A 174 -7.14 16.33 13.92
CA TRP A 174 -7.17 16.57 12.48
C TRP A 174 -7.66 15.32 11.77
N ARG A 175 -8.22 15.52 10.59
CA ARG A 175 -8.91 14.49 9.82
C ARG A 175 -8.23 14.29 8.49
N VAL A 176 -7.89 13.05 8.20
CA VAL A 176 -7.35 12.63 6.91
C VAL A 176 -8.34 11.70 6.24
N LYS A 177 -8.49 11.83 4.93
CA LYS A 177 -9.21 10.90 4.08
C LYS A 177 -8.23 10.18 3.17
N ILE A 178 -8.31 8.85 3.11
CA ILE A 178 -7.52 8.04 2.18
C ILE A 178 -8.49 7.40 1.19
N THR A 179 -8.20 7.50 -0.09
CA THR A 179 -8.94 6.82 -1.16
C THR A 179 -7.97 5.93 -1.93
N VAL A 180 -8.24 4.63 -2.00
CA VAL A 180 -7.51 3.71 -2.87
C VAL A 180 -8.35 3.49 -4.13
N ASN A 181 -7.83 3.93 -5.28
CA ASN A 181 -8.45 3.72 -6.58
C ASN A 181 -7.77 2.55 -7.30
N ASN A 182 -8.58 1.65 -7.84
CA ASN A 182 -8.16 0.65 -8.78
C ASN A 182 -8.42 1.13 -10.21
N LEU A 183 -7.33 1.30 -10.94
CA LEU A 183 -7.28 1.73 -12.33
C LEU A 183 -6.96 0.54 -13.26
N ASN A 184 -6.88 -0.68 -12.72
CA ASN A 184 -6.76 -1.90 -13.50
C ASN A 184 -8.13 -2.30 -14.05
N ILE A 185 -8.20 -2.61 -15.34
CA ILE A 185 -9.44 -2.91 -16.07
C ILE A 185 -9.87 -4.36 -15.88
N LEU A 186 -8.94 -5.28 -15.59
CA LEU A 186 -9.19 -6.73 -15.57
C LEU A 186 -8.96 -7.38 -14.20
N LYS A 187 -8.40 -6.64 -13.24
CA LYS A 187 -7.97 -7.20 -11.96
C LYS A 187 -8.72 -6.58 -10.80
N ASN A 188 -9.39 -7.43 -10.03
CA ASN A 188 -9.89 -7.11 -8.69
C ASN A 188 -8.81 -7.46 -7.66
N TYR A 189 -8.83 -6.78 -6.51
CA TYR A 189 -7.97 -7.08 -5.38
C TYR A 189 -8.84 -7.50 -4.19
N SER A 190 -8.84 -8.79 -3.88
CA SER A 190 -9.44 -9.33 -2.65
C SER A 190 -8.45 -9.24 -1.48
N GLN A 191 -8.96 -9.07 -0.26
CA GLN A 191 -8.17 -9.03 0.97
C GLN A 191 -7.02 -8.03 0.91
N TRP A 192 -7.23 -6.93 0.19
CA TRP A 192 -6.21 -5.91 -0.01
C TRP A 192 -5.79 -5.31 1.33
N ASN A 193 -4.54 -4.86 1.40
CA ASN A 193 -4.02 -4.09 2.52
C ASN A 193 -3.27 -2.85 2.05
N LEU A 194 -3.27 -1.85 2.91
CA LEU A 194 -2.57 -0.60 2.76
C LEU A 194 -1.74 -0.40 4.02
N VAL A 195 -0.44 -0.17 3.88
CA VAL A 195 0.43 0.21 4.99
C VAL A 195 0.87 1.64 4.78
N ALA A 196 0.71 2.48 5.80
CA ALA A 196 1.16 3.86 5.78
C ALA A 196 2.16 4.10 6.90
N LEU A 197 3.23 4.82 6.58
CA LEU A 197 4.21 5.31 7.53
C LEU A 197 3.98 6.81 7.75
N HIS A 198 3.56 7.19 8.95
CA HIS A 198 3.38 8.58 9.33
C HIS A 198 3.57 8.75 10.85
N PRO A 199 4.42 9.69 11.33
CA PRO A 199 4.75 9.86 12.74
C PRO A 199 3.53 9.94 13.68
N ASN A 200 2.45 10.57 13.22
CA ASN A 200 1.23 10.76 13.99
C ASN A 200 0.28 9.54 14.04
N LEU A 201 0.58 8.42 13.37
CA LEU A 201 -0.22 7.19 13.49
C LEU A 201 -0.15 6.57 14.90
N LYS A 202 0.91 6.89 15.67
CA LYS A 202 1.01 6.56 17.09
C LYS A 202 -0.11 7.17 17.94
N SER A 203 -0.71 8.26 17.45
CA SER A 203 -1.77 9.04 18.12
C SER A 203 -3.09 8.98 17.33
N LEU A 204 -3.33 7.84 16.66
CA LEU A 204 -4.57 7.58 15.95
C LEU A 204 -5.71 7.30 16.94
N ILE A 205 -6.82 8.02 16.78
CA ILE A 205 -7.99 7.90 17.66
C ILE A 205 -9.03 6.97 17.05
N GLN A 206 -9.30 7.14 15.76
CA GLN A 206 -10.37 6.39 15.09
C GLN A 206 -10.09 6.26 13.60
N VAL A 207 -10.39 5.08 13.07
CA VAL A 207 -10.47 4.80 11.63
C VAL A 207 -11.93 4.51 11.29
N PHE A 208 -12.39 5.07 10.18
CA PHE A 208 -13.74 4.86 9.66
C PHE A 208 -13.68 3.95 8.42
N SER A 209 -14.63 3.04 8.29
CA SER A 209 -14.83 2.18 7.11
C SER A 209 -13.74 1.16 6.78
N PHE A 210 -12.55 1.20 7.40
CA PHE A 210 -11.49 0.18 7.30
C PHE A 210 -11.15 -0.40 8.68
N ASN A 211 -10.60 -1.61 8.68
CA ASN A 211 -9.89 -2.15 9.83
C ASN A 211 -8.49 -1.51 9.95
N TYR A 212 -7.94 -1.48 11.16
CA TYR A 212 -6.63 -0.88 11.44
C TYR A 212 -5.88 -1.64 12.53
N GLU A 213 -4.58 -1.84 12.33
CA GLU A 213 -3.67 -2.32 13.36
C GLU A 213 -2.29 -1.66 13.22
N PRO A 214 -1.69 -1.15 14.32
CA PRO A 214 -0.34 -0.61 14.29
C PRO A 214 0.70 -1.74 14.12
N LEU A 215 1.70 -1.51 13.25
CA LEU A 215 2.78 -2.47 12.99
C LEU A 215 3.98 -2.18 13.89
N ASN A 216 4.00 -2.74 15.09
CA ASN A 216 5.05 -2.49 16.09
C ASN A 216 6.20 -3.51 16.01
N GLN A 217 6.75 -3.73 14.82
CA GLN A 217 7.75 -4.80 14.58
C GLN A 217 9.02 -4.68 15.44
N TYR A 218 9.36 -3.47 15.90
CA TYR A 218 10.57 -3.20 16.70
C TYR A 218 10.26 -2.59 18.09
N GLY A 219 8.99 -2.69 18.55
CA GLY A 219 8.57 -2.41 19.93
C GLY A 219 8.57 -0.95 20.40
N GLN A 220 9.31 -0.05 19.76
CA GLN A 220 9.46 1.35 20.18
C GLN A 220 8.85 2.37 19.21
N ILE A 221 8.54 1.96 17.96
CA ILE A 221 8.09 2.86 16.91
C ILE A 221 6.72 2.39 16.40
N ASN A 222 5.69 3.16 16.72
CA ASN A 222 4.30 2.91 16.33
C ASN A 222 3.84 3.92 15.26
N ASP A 223 4.76 4.31 14.36
CA ASP A 223 4.49 5.27 13.28
C ASP A 223 4.00 4.61 11.99
N THR A 224 3.87 3.27 12.01
CA THR A 224 3.44 2.47 10.87
C THR A 224 2.10 1.82 11.19
N GLY A 225 1.12 2.02 10.32
CA GLY A 225 -0.23 1.48 10.47
C GLY A 225 -0.62 0.66 9.27
N MET A 226 -1.23 -0.51 9.51
CA MET A 226 -1.82 -1.35 8.49
C MET A 226 -3.33 -1.16 8.47
N PHE A 227 -3.88 -0.99 7.27
CA PHE A 227 -5.30 -0.83 6.99
C PHE A 227 -5.75 -1.92 6.03
N TRP A 228 -6.97 -2.43 6.20
CA TRP A 228 -7.56 -3.39 5.27
C TRP A 228 -9.08 -3.29 5.25
N GLY A 229 -9.68 -3.90 4.24
CA GLY A 229 -11.13 -3.92 4.10
C GLY A 229 -11.82 -4.74 5.20
N ILE A 230 -13.05 -4.35 5.49
CA ILE A 230 -14.00 -5.08 6.34
C ILE A 230 -14.67 -6.15 5.49
N GLU A 231 -14.68 -7.38 6.01
CA GLU A 231 -15.28 -8.54 5.34
C GLU A 231 -16.73 -8.25 4.94
N TYR A 232 -17.11 -8.64 3.72
CA TYR A 232 -18.44 -8.42 3.13
C TYR A 232 -18.84 -6.95 2.93
N TYR A 233 -17.96 -5.98 3.16
CA TYR A 233 -18.23 -4.56 2.94
C TYR A 233 -17.32 -3.96 1.88
N ASN A 234 -16.01 -3.98 2.11
CA ASN A 234 -15.02 -3.41 1.19
C ASN A 234 -13.70 -4.20 1.18
N ASP A 235 -13.75 -5.47 1.57
CA ASP A 235 -12.67 -6.46 1.45
C ASP A 235 -12.32 -6.81 -0.01
N MET A 236 -13.15 -6.40 -0.97
CA MET A 236 -12.88 -6.49 -2.40
C MET A 236 -12.80 -5.10 -3.04
N LEU A 237 -11.62 -4.77 -3.58
CA LEU A 237 -11.41 -3.60 -4.41
C LEU A 237 -11.62 -4.00 -5.88
N LEU A 238 -12.78 -3.64 -6.42
CA LEU A 238 -13.17 -3.95 -7.79
C LEU A 238 -12.29 -3.19 -8.80
N GLN A 239 -12.23 -3.72 -10.01
CA GLN A 239 -11.59 -3.12 -11.19
C GLN A 239 -12.12 -1.71 -11.49
N GLU A 240 -11.45 -1.03 -12.43
CA GLU A 240 -11.81 0.31 -12.89
C GLU A 240 -13.32 0.43 -13.19
N GLY A 241 -13.94 1.48 -12.61
CA GLY A 241 -15.37 1.76 -12.75
C GLY A 241 -15.86 2.66 -11.60
N GLU A 242 -17.17 2.89 -11.52
CA GLU A 242 -17.79 3.69 -10.45
C GLU A 242 -17.47 3.14 -9.05
N SER A 243 -17.49 1.82 -8.91
CA SER A 243 -17.15 1.09 -7.68
C SER A 243 -15.67 0.71 -7.57
N GLY A 244 -14.81 1.20 -8.47
CA GLY A 244 -13.37 0.89 -8.52
C GLY A 244 -12.54 1.64 -7.46
N ASN A 245 -13.11 1.92 -6.30
CA ASN A 245 -12.41 2.60 -5.21
C ASN A 245 -12.94 2.22 -3.83
N VAL A 246 -12.05 2.29 -2.84
CA VAL A 246 -12.38 2.17 -1.41
C VAL A 246 -11.86 3.39 -0.67
N GLN A 247 -12.56 3.81 0.36
CA GLN A 247 -12.27 5.05 1.09
C GLN A 247 -12.34 4.84 2.60
N THR A 248 -11.47 5.53 3.30
CA THR A 248 -11.47 5.62 4.76
C THR A 248 -11.24 7.07 5.17
N GLU A 249 -11.71 7.40 6.37
CA GLU A 249 -11.27 8.59 7.07
C GLU A 249 -10.62 8.17 8.38
N MET A 250 -9.70 8.98 8.87
CA MET A 250 -9.11 8.78 10.18
C MET A 250 -9.05 10.09 10.95
N LEU A 251 -9.24 9.98 12.26
CA LEU A 251 -9.06 11.04 13.23
C LEU A 251 -7.76 10.82 13.99
N LEU A 252 -6.95 11.86 13.98
CA LEU A 252 -5.61 11.86 14.54
C LEU A 252 -5.53 12.96 15.59
N LEU A 253 -5.04 12.62 16.79
CA LEU A 253 -4.79 13.61 17.83
C LEU A 253 -3.61 14.48 17.43
N LYS A 254 -3.68 15.79 17.68
CA LYS A 254 -2.54 16.69 17.49
C LYS A 254 -1.59 16.56 18.65
N ASP A 255 -0.39 16.06 18.37
CA ASP A 255 0.72 16.08 19.30
C ASP A 255 1.25 17.53 19.42
N PRO A 256 1.18 18.19 20.59
CA PRO A 256 1.59 19.59 20.75
C PRO A 256 3.04 19.86 20.35
N ASP A 257 3.92 18.86 20.50
CA ASP A 257 5.36 19.02 20.27
C ASP A 257 5.76 18.73 18.82
N MET A 258 4.95 17.96 18.09
CA MET A 258 5.30 17.49 16.74
C MET A 258 4.36 17.99 15.64
N PHE A 259 3.11 18.31 15.96
CA PHE A 259 2.10 18.56 14.95
C PHE A 259 2.35 19.88 14.20
N THR A 260 2.43 19.80 12.87
CA THR A 260 2.54 20.96 11.99
C THR A 260 2.02 20.64 10.59
N PHE A 261 1.60 21.65 9.85
CA PHE A 261 1.35 21.52 8.40
C PHE A 261 2.48 22.11 7.55
N ARG A 262 3.54 22.58 8.20
CA ARG A 262 4.73 23.08 7.51
C ARG A 262 5.46 21.93 6.83
N GLU A 263 6.09 22.24 5.70
CA GLU A 263 7.03 21.34 5.02
C GLU A 263 6.45 19.95 4.69
N GLY A 264 5.12 19.86 4.53
CA GLY A 264 4.46 18.62 4.15
C GLY A 264 4.37 17.57 5.26
N TRP A 265 4.54 17.95 6.53
CA TRP A 265 4.49 17.01 7.67
C TRP A 265 3.19 16.22 7.76
N GLY A 266 2.04 16.79 7.35
CA GLY A 266 0.74 16.12 7.39
C GLY A 266 0.54 15.00 6.34
N PHE A 267 1.58 14.67 5.58
CA PHE A 267 1.58 13.64 4.53
C PHE A 267 2.44 12.44 4.94
N PRO A 268 2.09 11.23 4.48
CA PRO A 268 2.81 10.03 4.88
C PRO A 268 4.20 10.02 4.24
N ARG A 269 5.16 9.43 4.95
CA ARG A 269 6.53 9.27 4.45
C ARG A 269 6.63 8.14 3.44
N ARG A 270 5.82 7.09 3.62
CA ARG A 270 5.74 5.91 2.75
C ARG A 270 4.34 5.34 2.73
N ILE A 271 3.96 4.77 1.60
CA ILE A 271 2.74 4.00 1.42
C ILE A 271 3.10 2.69 0.70
N LEU A 272 2.60 1.57 1.21
CA LEU A 272 2.66 0.28 0.54
C LEU A 272 1.24 -0.21 0.28
N PHE A 273 0.98 -0.77 -0.89
CA PHE A 273 -0.27 -1.44 -1.21
C PHE A 273 0.01 -2.90 -1.55
N ASN A 274 -0.61 -3.84 -0.82
CA ASN A 274 -0.33 -5.28 -0.95
C ASN A 274 1.16 -5.65 -0.88
N GLY A 275 1.95 -4.89 -0.12
CA GLY A 275 3.40 -5.08 0.01
C GLY A 275 4.27 -4.39 -1.03
N ASP A 276 3.69 -3.83 -2.10
CA ASP A 276 4.42 -3.03 -3.10
C ASP A 276 4.54 -1.57 -2.62
N GLU A 277 5.75 -1.02 -2.61
CA GLU A 277 5.98 0.39 -2.27
C GLU A 277 5.48 1.33 -3.39
N CYS A 278 4.65 2.30 -3.01
CA CYS A 278 4.06 3.24 -3.94
C CYS A 278 4.98 4.44 -4.18
N VAL A 279 5.03 4.91 -5.43
CA VAL A 279 5.79 6.11 -5.80
C VAL A 279 5.12 7.34 -5.18
N MET A 280 5.83 7.96 -4.24
CA MET A 280 5.44 9.23 -3.62
C MET A 280 5.81 10.41 -4.53
N PRO A 281 5.01 11.50 -4.56
CA PRO A 281 5.47 12.77 -5.10
C PRO A 281 6.74 13.25 -4.38
N PRO A 282 7.58 14.06 -5.03
CA PRO A 282 8.75 14.61 -4.36
C PRO A 282 8.30 15.65 -3.30
N PRO A 283 8.97 15.74 -2.14
CA PRO A 283 8.52 16.57 -1.02
C PRO A 283 8.42 18.07 -1.33
N ASP A 284 9.16 18.56 -2.33
CA ASP A 284 9.11 19.94 -2.79
C ASP A 284 7.73 20.31 -3.36
N GLN A 285 7.01 19.34 -3.91
CA GLN A 285 5.69 19.51 -4.50
C GLN A 285 4.53 19.38 -3.52
N TYR A 286 4.77 18.94 -2.28
CA TYR A 286 3.68 18.67 -1.33
C TYR A 286 2.82 19.91 -1.09
N PRO A 287 1.50 19.76 -0.87
CA PRO A 287 0.64 20.90 -0.57
C PRO A 287 1.18 21.70 0.62
N ARG A 288 1.56 22.95 0.36
CA ARG A 288 2.07 23.88 1.38
C ARG A 288 0.99 24.85 1.83
N LEU A 289 1.12 25.31 3.07
CA LEU A 289 0.38 26.48 3.54
C LEU A 289 0.74 27.68 2.65
N PRO A 290 -0.21 28.54 2.31
CA PRO A 290 0.08 29.76 1.57
C PRO A 290 1.09 30.59 2.37
N ASN A 291 2.20 30.98 1.73
CA ASN A 291 3.14 31.93 2.33
C ASN A 291 2.40 33.26 2.47
N THR A 292 2.14 33.70 3.70
CA THR A 292 1.56 35.02 4.03
C THR A 292 2.55 36.17 3.79
N ALA A 293 3.30 36.13 2.68
CA ALA A 293 4.25 37.16 2.28
C ALA A 293 3.78 37.99 1.06
N GLN A 294 2.57 37.75 0.53
CA GLN A 294 2.00 38.53 -0.56
C GLN A 294 0.54 38.91 -0.30
N LEU A 295 0.26 39.51 0.85
CA LEU A 295 -0.70 40.61 0.85
C LEU A 295 0.12 41.85 0.52
N GLY A 296 0.30 42.09 -0.78
CA GLY A 296 0.67 43.41 -1.24
C GLY A 296 -0.40 44.35 -0.69
N ALA A 297 -0.07 45.08 0.37
CA ALA A 297 -0.81 46.23 0.78
C ALA A 297 -0.74 47.21 -0.39
N GLN A 298 -1.64 47.04 -1.37
CA GLN A 298 -2.08 48.13 -2.19
C GLN A 298 -2.86 49.03 -1.24
N LEU A 299 -2.12 49.83 -0.46
CA LEU A 299 -2.61 51.07 0.08
C LEU A 299 -3.09 51.84 -1.15
N SER A 300 -4.38 51.73 -1.42
CA SER A 300 -5.01 52.42 -2.53
C SER A 300 -4.66 53.90 -2.36
N PHE A 301 -4.02 54.52 -3.36
CA PHE A 301 -3.64 55.93 -3.32
C PHE A 301 -4.81 56.83 -2.89
N SER A 302 -6.06 56.41 -3.15
CA SER A 302 -7.28 57.07 -2.68
C SER A 302 -7.44 57.12 -1.16
N THR A 303 -6.98 56.12 -0.40
CA THR A 303 -7.03 56.13 1.08
C THR A 303 -6.03 57.12 1.69
N ILE A 304 -4.85 57.27 1.08
CA ILE A 304 -3.82 58.23 1.50
C ILE A 304 -4.26 59.66 1.17
N LEU A 305 -4.82 59.89 -0.02
CA LEU A 305 -5.38 61.18 -0.43
C LEU A 305 -6.58 61.60 0.44
N PHE A 306 -7.45 60.67 0.82
CA PHE A 306 -8.59 60.96 1.69
C PHE A 306 -8.15 61.35 3.11
N LEU A 307 -7.13 60.68 3.66
CA LEU A 307 -6.54 61.02 4.96
C LEU A 307 -5.83 62.38 4.93
N LEU A 308 -5.11 62.70 3.86
CA LEU A 308 -4.50 64.01 3.65
C LEU A 308 -5.55 65.12 3.54
N TRP A 309 -6.67 64.86 2.86
CA TRP A 309 -7.76 65.83 2.72
C TRP A 309 -8.49 66.09 4.05
N LEU A 310 -8.71 65.04 4.86
CA LEU A 310 -9.25 65.16 6.22
C LEU A 310 -8.33 65.96 7.16
N LEU A 311 -7.01 65.77 7.06
CA LEU A 311 -6.05 66.54 7.86
C LEU A 311 -6.04 68.03 7.51
N ILE A 312 -6.28 68.38 6.25
CA ILE A 312 -6.38 69.78 5.80
C ILE A 312 -7.69 70.41 6.29
N LEU A 313 -8.80 69.68 6.28
CA LEU A 313 -10.11 70.14 6.78
C LEU A 313 -10.17 70.31 8.31
N CYS A 314 -9.31 69.62 9.07
CA CYS A 314 -9.21 69.80 10.52
C CYS A 314 -8.24 70.92 10.95
N ALA A 315 -7.55 71.55 10.00
CA ALA A 315 -6.56 72.61 10.27
C ALA A 315 -7.09 74.03 10.00
N GLU A 316 -8.36 74.18 9.62
CA GLU A 316 -9.10 75.46 9.58
C GLU A 316 -9.99 75.66 10.81
#